data_AF-A0A3D5UXB6-F1
#
_entry.id   AF-A0A3D5UXB6-F1
#
_cell.length_a   1.000
_cell.length_b   1.000
_cell.length_c   1.000
_cell.angle_alpha   90.00
_cell.angle_beta   90.00
_cell.angle_gamma   90.00
#
_symmetry.space_group_name_H-M   'P 1'
#
loop_
_entity.id
_entity.type
_entity.pdbx_description
1 polymer ?
#
loop_
_entity_poly.entity_id
_entity_poly.type
_entity_poly.pdbx_seq_one_letter_code
_entity_poly.pdbx_strand_id
1 'polypeptide(L)'
;AGMEMPERDAQSAQRDKEAATLIDVMEMAAQFFRQKLTEGVGAEARAYLERRGLRGKTIDDFGIGYAPGDDRRDRTALLKYLKSKNVTLDQMAEAGLVIAGPDIAEPYDRFRNRVMFPISDARGRVIAFGGRALSADAKAKYLNSPETPLFHKGRVLYNLARARTPAHDDGTVIAVEGYMDVVGLAQGGIHNAVA
;
A
#
# COMPACT_ATOMS: atom_id res chain seq x y z
N ALA A 1 -26.50 40.06 21.42
CA ALA A 1 -27.16 38.76 21.52
C ALA A 1 -26.16 37.70 21.05
N GLY A 2 -25.77 36.79 21.94
CA GLY A 2 -24.79 35.74 21.64
C GLY A 2 -25.42 34.67 20.75
N MET A 3 -24.72 34.27 19.69
CA MET A 3 -25.12 33.13 18.88
C MET A 3 -24.79 31.85 19.66
N GLU A 4 -25.81 31.05 19.94
CA GLU A 4 -25.67 29.66 20.39
C GLU A 4 -24.96 28.85 19.31
N MET A 5 -23.81 28.28 19.68
CA MET A 5 -23.14 27.27 18.87
C MET A 5 -23.95 25.97 18.94
N PRO A 6 -24.28 25.32 17.82
CA PRO A 6 -25.00 24.05 17.88
C PRO A 6 -24.13 23.00 18.56
N GLU A 7 -24.67 22.38 19.61
CA GLU A 7 -24.06 21.24 20.29
C GLU A 7 -23.80 20.13 19.28
N ARG A 8 -22.53 19.82 19.00
CA ARG A 8 -22.16 18.61 18.27
C ARG A 8 -22.61 17.42 19.11
N ASP A 9 -23.63 16.71 18.64
CA ASP A 9 -24.20 15.51 19.28
C ASP A 9 -23.10 14.58 19.80
N ALA A 10 -23.14 14.21 21.09
CA ALA A 10 -22.15 13.32 21.70
C ALA A 10 -22.01 11.96 20.96
N GLN A 11 -23.07 11.51 20.28
CA GLN A 11 -23.04 10.33 19.40
C GLN A 11 -22.26 10.54 18.10
N SER A 12 -22.19 11.77 17.57
CA SER A 12 -21.35 12.10 16.41
C SER A 12 -19.87 12.10 16.80
N ALA A 13 -19.54 12.71 17.95
CA ALA A 13 -18.18 12.72 18.49
C ALA A 13 -17.68 11.32 18.89
N GLN A 14 -18.58 10.43 19.34
CA GLN A 14 -18.24 9.03 19.61
C GLN A 14 -18.02 8.22 18.32
N ARG A 15 -18.84 8.42 17.28
CA ARG A 15 -18.62 7.82 15.95
C ARG A 15 -17.33 8.30 15.29
N ASP A 16 -16.99 9.57 15.45
CA ASP A 16 -15.73 10.14 14.95
C ASP A 16 -14.50 9.57 15.70
N LYS A 17 -14.63 9.25 17.00
CA LYS A 17 -13.60 8.55 17.78
C LYS A 17 -13.43 7.08 17.39
N GLU A 18 -14.48 6.45 16.87
CA GLU A 18 -14.48 5.04 16.44
C GLU A 18 -14.07 4.87 14.97
N ALA A 19 -14.06 5.95 14.19
CA ALA A 19 -13.65 5.91 12.78
C ALA A 19 -12.14 5.64 12.65
N ALA A 20 -11.79 4.66 11.80
CA ALA A 20 -10.40 4.36 11.48
C ALA A 20 -9.69 5.58 10.87
N THR A 21 -8.46 5.85 11.29
CA THR A 21 -7.65 6.88 10.61
C THR A 21 -7.18 6.37 9.25
N LEU A 22 -6.77 7.26 8.33
CA LEU A 22 -6.21 6.82 7.04
C LEU A 22 -4.97 5.92 7.21
N ILE A 23 -4.18 6.12 8.28
CA ILE A 23 -3.04 5.24 8.59
C ILE A 23 -3.53 3.84 8.96
N ASP A 24 -4.59 3.73 9.77
CA ASP A 24 -5.17 2.43 10.12
C ASP A 24 -5.71 1.72 8.86
N VAL A 25 -6.34 2.46 7.94
CA VAL A 25 -6.80 1.93 6.66
C VAL A 25 -5.64 1.38 5.81
N MET A 26 -4.52 2.11 5.75
CA MET A 26 -3.32 1.66 5.03
C MET A 26 -2.70 0.41 5.64
N GLU A 27 -2.67 0.32 6.97
CA GLU A 27 -2.19 -0.86 7.69
C GLU A 27 -3.10 -2.07 7.45
N MET A 28 -4.42 -1.89 7.50
CA MET A 28 -5.39 -2.94 7.14
C MET A 28 -5.17 -3.44 5.71
N ALA A 29 -4.93 -2.53 4.76
CA ALA A 29 -4.64 -2.89 3.38
C ALA A 29 -3.31 -3.64 3.23
N ALA A 30 -2.26 -3.23 3.96
CA ALA A 30 -0.97 -3.92 3.96
C ALA A 30 -1.11 -5.36 4.47
N GLN A 31 -1.84 -5.55 5.58
CA GLN A 31 -2.13 -6.86 6.13
C GLN A 31 -2.92 -7.74 5.15
N PHE A 32 -3.95 -7.16 4.51
CA PHE A 32 -4.73 -7.85 3.48
C PHE A 32 -3.85 -8.34 2.33
N PHE A 33 -3.00 -7.49 1.76
CA PHE A 33 -2.14 -7.88 0.65
C PHE A 33 -1.11 -8.94 1.05
N ARG A 34 -0.52 -8.85 2.24
CA ARG A 34 0.40 -9.87 2.77
C ARG A 34 -0.32 -11.22 2.93
N GLN A 35 -1.53 -11.21 3.47
CA GLN A 35 -2.36 -12.43 3.60
C GLN A 35 -2.69 -13.02 2.23
N LYS A 36 -3.11 -12.20 1.26
CA LYS A 36 -3.43 -12.69 -0.09
C LYS A 36 -2.22 -13.27 -0.81
N LEU A 37 -1.01 -12.82 -0.48
CA LEU A 37 0.22 -13.40 -1.02
C LEU A 37 0.46 -14.82 -0.51
N THR A 38 -0.05 -15.24 0.66
CA THR A 38 0.16 -16.59 1.20
C THR A 38 -0.97 -17.56 0.87
N GLU A 39 -2.17 -17.04 0.59
CA GLU A 39 -3.33 -17.82 0.18
C GLU A 39 -3.19 -18.44 -1.23
N GLY A 40 -4.11 -19.34 -1.60
CA GLY A 40 -4.13 -19.98 -2.92
C GLY A 40 -4.12 -18.99 -4.09
N VAL A 41 -4.83 -17.85 -3.96
CA VAL A 41 -4.87 -16.78 -4.97
C VAL A 41 -3.50 -16.13 -5.24
N GLY A 42 -2.57 -16.20 -4.29
CA GLY A 42 -1.23 -15.63 -4.42
C GLY A 42 -0.22 -16.55 -5.12
N ALA A 43 -0.61 -17.73 -5.59
CA ALA A 43 0.33 -18.72 -6.15
C ALA A 43 1.19 -18.18 -7.30
N GLU A 44 0.58 -17.47 -8.26
CA GLU A 44 1.30 -16.88 -9.38
C GLU A 44 2.28 -15.77 -8.93
N ALA A 45 1.85 -14.95 -7.97
CA ALA A 45 2.67 -13.89 -7.38
C ALA A 45 3.90 -14.46 -6.69
N ARG A 46 3.74 -15.53 -5.90
CA ARG A 46 4.85 -16.24 -5.25
C ARG A 46 5.80 -16.84 -6.27
N ALA A 47 5.28 -17.52 -7.29
CA ALA A 47 6.09 -18.08 -8.37
C ALA A 47 6.87 -17.00 -9.14
N TYR A 48 6.28 -15.82 -9.34
CA TYR A 48 6.98 -14.67 -9.92
C TYR A 48 8.13 -14.20 -9.02
N LEU A 49 7.87 -14.00 -7.72
CA LEU A 49 8.89 -13.57 -6.75
C LEU A 49 10.06 -14.57 -6.65
N GLU A 50 9.75 -15.86 -6.68
CA GLU A 50 10.73 -16.95 -6.69
C GLU A 50 11.59 -16.92 -7.96
N ARG A 51 10.99 -16.77 -9.15
CA ARG A 51 11.75 -16.59 -10.41
C ARG A 51 12.63 -15.34 -10.40
N ARG A 52 12.29 -14.34 -9.58
CA ARG A 52 13.10 -13.13 -9.35
C ARG A 52 14.17 -13.33 -8.27
N GLY A 53 14.24 -14.50 -7.64
CA GLY A 53 15.24 -14.87 -6.64
C GLY A 53 14.99 -14.29 -5.25
N LEU A 54 13.78 -13.84 -4.94
CA LEU A 54 13.47 -13.27 -3.62
C LEU A 54 13.18 -14.39 -2.61
N ARG A 55 13.85 -14.33 -1.46
CA ARG A 55 13.68 -15.26 -0.34
C ARG A 55 12.45 -14.88 0.50
N GLY A 56 11.82 -15.86 1.14
CA GLY A 56 10.68 -15.65 2.05
C GLY A 56 10.96 -14.59 3.12
N LYS A 57 12.12 -14.66 3.79
CA LYS A 57 12.52 -13.64 4.78
C LYS A 57 12.54 -12.23 4.18
N THR A 58 13.06 -12.06 2.98
CA THR A 58 13.11 -10.75 2.31
C THR A 58 11.71 -10.26 1.95
N ILE A 59 10.83 -11.15 1.47
CA ILE A 59 9.42 -10.85 1.20
C ILE A 59 8.72 -10.37 2.49
N ASP A 60 8.93 -11.08 3.59
CA ASP A 60 8.35 -10.77 4.90
C ASP A 60 8.89 -9.46 5.48
N ASP A 61 10.23 -9.29 5.48
CA ASP A 61 10.88 -8.09 5.98
C ASP A 61 10.30 -6.87 5.26
N PHE A 62 10.26 -6.88 3.92
CA PHE A 62 9.73 -5.77 3.13
C PHE A 62 8.20 -5.64 3.15
N GLY A 63 7.48 -6.61 3.73
CA GLY A 63 6.03 -6.61 3.78
C GLY A 63 5.39 -6.74 2.39
N ILE A 64 6.07 -7.42 1.46
CA ILE A 64 5.58 -7.62 0.10
C ILE A 64 4.27 -8.43 0.16
N GLY A 65 3.30 -8.02 -0.65
CA GLY A 65 1.98 -8.64 -0.71
C GLY A 65 1.50 -8.89 -2.13
N TYR A 66 0.24 -9.29 -2.26
CA TYR A 66 -0.43 -9.50 -3.54
C TYR A 66 -1.82 -8.86 -3.53
N ALA A 67 -2.11 -8.06 -4.56
CA ALA A 67 -3.44 -7.56 -4.86
C ALA A 67 -4.12 -8.54 -5.84
N PRO A 68 -5.13 -9.31 -5.38
CA PRO A 68 -5.86 -10.23 -6.25
C PRO A 68 -6.75 -9.50 -7.26
N GLY A 69 -7.28 -10.25 -8.22
CA GLY A 69 -8.25 -9.77 -9.20
C GLY A 69 -7.65 -9.49 -10.57
N ASP A 70 -7.80 -10.42 -11.50
CA ASP A 70 -7.37 -10.26 -12.90
C ASP A 70 -8.53 -10.05 -13.87
N ASP A 71 -9.73 -10.54 -13.53
CA ASP A 71 -10.92 -10.42 -14.37
C ASP A 71 -11.92 -9.37 -13.87
N ARG A 72 -12.99 -9.12 -14.64
CA ARG A 72 -14.00 -8.12 -14.27
C ARG A 72 -14.80 -8.51 -13.01
N ARG A 73 -14.84 -9.79 -12.63
CA ARG A 73 -15.69 -10.33 -11.56
C ARG A 73 -15.06 -10.21 -10.17
N ASP A 74 -13.73 -10.16 -10.09
CA ASP A 74 -13.01 -10.03 -8.80
C ASP A 74 -12.20 -8.73 -8.70
N ARG A 75 -12.85 -7.59 -8.93
CA ARG A 75 -12.22 -6.25 -8.89
C ARG A 75 -12.40 -5.49 -7.57
N THR A 76 -12.96 -6.14 -6.54
CA THR A 76 -13.43 -5.48 -5.31
C THR A 76 -12.98 -6.21 -4.04
N ALA A 77 -11.94 -7.04 -4.12
CA ALA A 77 -11.52 -7.89 -3.02
C ALA A 77 -11.06 -7.06 -1.80
N LEU A 78 -10.23 -6.04 -2.01
CA LEU A 78 -9.81 -5.11 -0.96
C LEU A 78 -10.98 -4.26 -0.48
N LEU A 79 -11.79 -3.72 -1.39
CA LEU A 79 -12.98 -2.94 -1.06
C LEU A 79 -13.92 -3.72 -0.12
N LYS A 80 -14.24 -4.99 -0.46
CA LYS A 80 -15.09 -5.85 0.36
C LYS A 80 -14.46 -6.10 1.74
N TYR A 81 -13.15 -6.36 1.77
CA TYR A 81 -12.42 -6.53 3.01
C TYR A 81 -12.49 -5.28 3.89
N LEU A 82 -12.16 -4.10 3.38
CA LEU A 82 -12.18 -2.86 4.15
C LEU A 82 -13.60 -2.47 4.59
N LYS A 83 -14.63 -2.71 3.75
CA LYS A 83 -16.03 -2.53 4.15
C LYS A 83 -16.40 -3.41 5.35
N SER A 84 -15.93 -4.66 5.37
CA SER A 84 -16.13 -5.57 6.53
C SER A 84 -15.43 -5.10 7.81
N LYS A 85 -14.52 -4.13 7.70
CA LYS A 85 -13.81 -3.46 8.81
C LYS A 85 -14.40 -2.09 9.14
N ASN A 86 -15.61 -1.78 8.67
CA ASN A 86 -16.30 -0.50 8.86
C ASN A 86 -15.55 0.72 8.28
N VAL A 87 -14.65 0.51 7.32
CA VAL A 87 -14.01 1.61 6.58
C VAL A 87 -14.98 2.12 5.53
N THR A 88 -15.15 3.43 5.43
CA THR A 88 -16.07 4.06 4.47
C THR A 88 -15.47 4.09 3.06
N LEU A 89 -16.32 4.22 2.05
CA LEU A 89 -15.84 4.35 0.66
C LEU A 89 -14.94 5.58 0.47
N ASP A 90 -15.30 6.68 1.13
CA ASP A 90 -14.54 7.94 1.05
C ASP A 90 -13.14 7.79 1.64
N GLN A 91 -13.00 7.12 2.78
CA GLN A 91 -11.68 6.81 3.36
C GLN A 91 -10.83 5.94 2.42
N MET A 92 -11.43 4.95 1.75
CA MET A 92 -10.70 4.11 0.80
C MET A 92 -10.25 4.88 -0.44
N ALA A 93 -11.10 5.79 -0.94
CA ALA A 93 -10.79 6.64 -2.09
C ALA A 93 -9.73 7.69 -1.74
N GLU A 94 -9.85 8.33 -0.57
CA GLU A 94 -8.88 9.31 -0.05
C GLU A 94 -7.51 8.69 0.22
N ALA A 95 -7.46 7.44 0.71
CA ALA A 95 -6.25 6.64 0.84
C ALA A 95 -5.67 6.16 -0.51
N GLY A 96 -6.38 6.41 -1.63
CA GLY A 96 -5.95 5.99 -2.97
C GLY A 96 -6.01 4.49 -3.21
N LEU A 97 -6.78 3.74 -2.42
CA LEU A 97 -6.91 2.28 -2.50
C LEU A 97 -8.05 1.83 -3.42
N VAL A 98 -9.08 2.67 -3.58
CA VAL A 98 -10.27 2.41 -4.40
C VAL A 98 -10.46 3.54 -5.40
N ILE A 99 -10.90 3.19 -6.61
CA ILE A 99 -11.37 4.14 -7.61
C ILE A 99 -12.89 4.24 -7.48
N ALA A 100 -13.37 5.43 -7.15
CA ALA A 100 -14.77 5.79 -6.98
C ALA A 100 -15.00 7.22 -7.47
N GLY A 101 -16.25 7.60 -7.72
CA GLY A 101 -16.63 8.94 -8.16
C GLY A 101 -17.98 8.96 -8.89
N PRO A 102 -18.50 10.15 -9.23
CA PRO A 102 -19.80 10.29 -9.90
C PRO A 102 -19.87 9.58 -11.26
N ASP A 103 -18.74 9.52 -11.98
CA ASP A 103 -18.64 8.86 -13.29
C ASP A 103 -18.27 7.35 -13.20
N ILE A 104 -18.13 6.82 -11.98
CA ILE A 104 -17.75 5.43 -11.73
C ILE A 104 -18.99 4.65 -11.29
N ALA A 105 -19.58 3.89 -12.22
CA ALA A 105 -20.80 3.11 -11.98
C ALA A 105 -20.70 2.17 -10.76
N GLU A 106 -19.56 1.49 -10.61
CA GLU A 106 -19.28 0.61 -9.47
C GLU A 106 -17.86 0.86 -8.97
N PRO A 107 -17.66 1.24 -7.70
CA PRO A 107 -16.33 1.40 -7.13
C PRO A 107 -15.53 0.10 -7.16
N TYR A 108 -14.22 0.21 -7.39
CA TYR A 108 -13.34 -0.95 -7.52
C TYR A 108 -11.92 -0.69 -7.01
N ASP A 109 -11.23 -1.75 -6.64
CA ASP A 109 -9.87 -1.69 -6.09
C ASP A 109 -8.94 -1.03 -7.09
N ARG A 110 -8.07 -0.11 -6.69
CA ARG A 110 -7.08 0.50 -7.59
C ARG A 110 -6.06 -0.52 -8.08
N PHE A 111 -5.55 -1.33 -7.15
CA PHE A 111 -4.52 -2.34 -7.40
C PHE A 111 -5.17 -3.70 -7.59
N ARG A 112 -4.80 -4.36 -8.69
CA ARG A 112 -5.43 -5.61 -9.16
C ARG A 112 -4.40 -6.38 -9.97
N ASN A 113 -4.33 -7.69 -9.73
CA ASN A 113 -3.33 -8.61 -10.28
C ASN A 113 -1.89 -8.08 -10.22
N ARG A 114 -1.48 -7.64 -9.02
CA ARG A 114 -0.18 -6.98 -8.78
C ARG A 114 0.53 -7.53 -7.56
N VAL A 115 1.84 -7.73 -7.66
CA VAL A 115 2.72 -7.81 -6.50
C VAL A 115 2.82 -6.43 -5.88
N MET A 116 2.58 -6.35 -4.58
CA MET A 116 2.44 -5.11 -3.84
C MET A 116 3.68 -4.84 -2.98
N PHE A 117 4.20 -3.61 -3.09
CA PHE A 117 5.33 -3.09 -2.34
C PHE A 117 4.82 -1.95 -1.45
N PRO A 118 4.72 -2.14 -0.12
CA PRO A 118 4.31 -1.06 0.77
C PRO A 118 5.36 0.05 0.81
N ILE A 119 4.91 1.29 0.74
CA ILE A 119 5.73 2.48 0.85
C ILE A 119 5.47 3.09 2.23
N SER A 120 6.53 3.26 3.02
CA SER A 120 6.44 3.76 4.38
C SER A 120 6.91 5.21 4.51
N ASP A 121 6.39 5.91 5.52
CA ASP A 121 6.94 7.18 5.97
C ASP A 121 8.28 6.98 6.71
N ALA A 122 8.92 8.07 7.12
CA ALA A 122 10.19 8.04 7.86
C ALA A 122 10.11 7.33 9.24
N ARG A 123 8.90 7.05 9.74
CA ARG A 123 8.65 6.31 10.99
C ARG A 123 8.33 4.83 10.73
N GLY A 124 8.28 4.40 9.47
CA GLY A 124 8.00 3.03 9.07
C GLY A 124 6.51 2.70 8.88
N ARG A 125 5.60 3.67 9.03
CA ARG A 125 4.15 3.44 8.84
C ARG A 125 3.83 3.40 7.36
N VAL A 126 2.99 2.45 6.92
CA VAL A 126 2.59 2.36 5.51
C VAL A 126 1.70 3.54 5.13
N ILE A 127 2.08 4.26 4.08
CA ILE A 127 1.40 5.48 3.59
C ILE A 127 1.03 5.42 2.11
N ALA A 128 1.58 4.46 1.35
CA ALA A 128 1.24 4.22 -0.05
C ALA A 128 1.64 2.81 -0.48
N PHE A 129 1.33 2.46 -1.73
CA PHE A 129 1.78 1.24 -2.36
C PHE A 129 2.33 1.49 -3.76
N GLY A 130 3.35 0.73 -4.11
CA GLY A 130 3.73 0.42 -5.49
C GLY A 130 3.23 -0.97 -5.86
N GLY A 131 2.83 -1.18 -7.12
CA GLY A 131 2.28 -2.44 -7.60
C GLY A 131 2.85 -2.87 -8.95
N ARG A 132 3.56 -4.01 -8.99
CA ARG A 132 4.05 -4.62 -10.24
C ARG A 132 2.97 -5.58 -10.78
N ALA A 133 2.46 -5.32 -11.99
CA ALA A 133 1.48 -6.21 -12.66
C ALA A 133 2.04 -7.62 -12.92
N LEU A 134 1.27 -8.69 -12.78
CA LEU A 134 1.75 -10.02 -13.19
C LEU A 134 1.57 -10.25 -14.69
N SER A 135 0.45 -9.78 -15.24
CA SER A 135 0.16 -9.83 -16.67
C SER A 135 1.08 -8.92 -17.51
N ALA A 136 1.49 -9.44 -18.67
CA ALA A 136 2.23 -8.69 -19.69
C ALA A 136 1.33 -7.65 -20.40
N ASP A 137 0.02 -7.91 -20.49
CA ASP A 137 -0.95 -7.06 -21.16
C ASP A 137 -1.48 -5.92 -20.27
N ALA A 138 -0.99 -5.84 -19.03
CA ALA A 138 -1.36 -4.77 -18.13
C ALA A 138 -0.92 -3.41 -18.69
N LYS A 139 -1.85 -2.45 -18.74
CA LYS A 139 -1.63 -1.07 -19.24
C LYS A 139 -0.37 -0.39 -18.69
N ALA A 140 0.02 -0.72 -17.46
CA ALA A 140 1.24 -0.22 -16.85
C ALA A 140 1.95 -1.34 -16.07
N LYS A 141 3.25 -1.52 -16.35
CA LYS A 141 4.14 -2.49 -15.69
C LYS A 141 4.16 -2.25 -14.17
N TYR A 142 4.31 -0.99 -13.77
CA TYR A 142 4.21 -0.52 -12.39
C TYR A 142 3.08 0.50 -12.25
N LEU A 143 2.40 0.46 -11.11
CA LEU A 143 1.36 1.41 -10.73
C LEU A 143 1.62 1.83 -9.29
N ASN A 144 1.65 3.14 -9.04
CA ASN A 144 1.78 3.68 -7.70
C ASN A 144 0.43 4.21 -7.20
N SER A 145 0.31 4.35 -5.88
CA SER A 145 -0.72 5.18 -5.27
C SER A 145 -0.73 6.57 -5.93
N PRO A 146 -1.91 7.21 -6.06
CA PRO A 146 -1.99 8.61 -6.46
C PRO A 146 -1.43 9.50 -5.34
N GLU A 147 -1.37 10.81 -5.56
CA GLU A 147 -1.19 11.77 -4.46
C GLU A 147 -2.36 11.64 -3.47
N THR A 148 -2.05 11.64 -2.17
CA THR A 148 -3.02 11.55 -1.07
C THR A 148 -2.56 12.44 0.09
N PRO A 149 -3.41 12.69 1.12
CA PRO A 149 -2.95 13.38 2.32
C PRO A 149 -1.79 12.69 3.05
N LEU A 150 -1.59 11.38 2.85
CA LEU A 150 -0.50 10.61 3.46
C LEU A 150 0.74 10.50 2.57
N PHE A 151 0.60 10.65 1.26
CA PHE A 151 1.64 10.33 0.29
C PHE A 151 1.79 11.40 -0.79
N HIS A 152 2.99 11.99 -0.79
CA HIS A 152 3.46 12.90 -1.82
C HIS A 152 4.69 12.31 -2.51
N LYS A 153 4.55 11.91 -3.77
CA LYS A 153 5.58 11.14 -4.49
C LYS A 153 6.93 11.88 -4.52
N GLY A 154 6.92 13.19 -4.71
CA GLY A 154 8.13 14.02 -4.76
C GLY A 154 8.86 14.22 -3.42
N ARG A 155 8.32 13.70 -2.31
CA ARG A 155 8.88 13.88 -0.95
C ARG A 155 9.15 12.56 -0.23
N VAL A 156 8.92 11.43 -0.88
CA VAL A 156 9.04 10.11 -0.28
C VAL A 156 10.03 9.27 -1.08
N LEU A 157 11.03 8.74 -0.39
CA LEU A 157 11.94 7.74 -0.91
C LEU A 157 11.53 6.38 -0.35
N TYR A 158 11.30 5.41 -1.23
CA TYR A 158 11.07 4.03 -0.86
C TYR A 158 12.26 3.50 -0.05
N ASN A 159 11.94 2.68 0.96
CA ASN A 159 12.90 2.07 1.89
C ASN A 159 13.65 3.04 2.82
N LEU A 160 13.39 4.35 2.77
CA LEU A 160 14.10 5.32 3.62
C LEU A 160 14.07 4.98 5.11
N ALA A 161 12.92 4.53 5.63
CA ALA A 161 12.78 4.17 7.05
C ALA A 161 13.77 3.08 7.50
N ARG A 162 14.05 2.11 6.62
CA ARG A 162 14.99 1.01 6.90
C ARG A 162 16.42 1.40 6.57
N ALA A 163 16.61 2.17 5.50
CA ALA A 163 17.90 2.59 5.01
C ALA A 163 18.55 3.72 5.83
N ARG A 164 17.77 4.50 6.60
CA ARG A 164 18.29 5.69 7.30
C ARG A 164 19.45 5.40 8.24
N THR A 165 19.39 4.30 9.01
CA THR A 165 20.43 3.96 9.99
C THR A 165 21.66 3.40 9.28
N PRO A 166 21.54 2.38 8.40
CA PRO A 166 22.67 1.94 7.57
C PRO A 166 23.32 3.08 6.77
N ALA A 167 22.53 3.97 6.19
CA ALA A 167 23.06 5.08 5.40
C ALA A 167 23.84 6.10 6.24
N HIS A 168 23.38 6.34 7.47
CA HIS A 168 24.12 7.17 8.41
C HIS A 168 25.44 6.50 8.81
N ASP A 169 25.41 5.22 9.15
CA ASP A 169 26.57 4.46 9.62
C ASP A 169 27.62 4.26 8.51
N ASP A 170 27.18 4.04 7.27
CA ASP A 170 28.02 3.91 6.07
C ASP A 170 28.43 5.27 5.48
N GLY A 171 27.85 6.37 5.95
CA GLY A 171 28.06 7.73 5.41
C GLY A 171 27.61 7.91 3.95
N THR A 172 26.79 7.00 3.43
CA THR A 172 26.39 6.96 2.02
C THR A 172 24.94 6.52 1.84
N VAL A 173 24.27 7.07 0.83
CA VAL A 173 22.95 6.63 0.38
C VAL A 173 23.08 6.17 -1.08
N ILE A 174 22.52 5.00 -1.39
CA ILE A 174 22.49 4.48 -2.77
C ILE A 174 21.08 4.68 -3.33
N ALA A 175 20.95 5.53 -4.35
CA ALA A 175 19.70 5.71 -5.07
C ALA A 175 19.64 4.78 -6.29
N VAL A 176 18.53 4.03 -6.43
CA VAL A 176 18.25 3.16 -7.58
C VAL A 176 16.86 3.43 -8.13
N GLU A 177 16.55 2.90 -9.32
CA GLU A 177 15.32 3.26 -10.04
C GLU A 177 14.05 2.60 -9.49
N GLY A 178 14.14 1.40 -8.90
CA GLY A 178 12.95 0.60 -8.61
C GLY A 178 12.96 -0.16 -7.30
N TYR A 179 11.76 -0.52 -6.85
CA TYR A 179 11.52 -1.32 -5.64
C TYR A 179 12.32 -2.63 -5.63
N MET A 180 12.35 -3.32 -6.78
CA MET A 180 13.04 -4.60 -6.92
C MET A 180 14.56 -4.45 -6.80
N ASP A 181 15.13 -3.33 -7.23
CA ASP A 181 16.56 -3.07 -7.10
C ASP A 181 16.93 -2.87 -5.63
N VAL A 182 16.15 -2.06 -4.91
CA VAL A 182 16.30 -1.87 -3.46
C VAL A 182 16.16 -3.18 -2.70
N VAL A 183 15.12 -3.97 -3.00
CA VAL A 183 14.88 -5.26 -2.35
C VAL A 183 16.01 -6.25 -2.64
N GLY A 184 16.50 -6.28 -3.88
CA GLY A 184 17.63 -7.12 -4.29
C GLY A 184 18.93 -6.75 -3.59
N LEU A 185 19.25 -5.45 -3.52
CA LEU A 185 20.42 -4.92 -2.81
C LEU A 185 20.37 -5.27 -1.33
N ALA A 186 19.23 -5.04 -0.67
CA ALA A 186 19.04 -5.38 0.74
C ALA A 186 19.17 -6.90 0.97
N GLN A 187 18.66 -7.73 0.06
CA GLN A 187 18.86 -9.18 0.14
C GLN A 187 20.34 -9.58 0.01
N GLY A 188 21.12 -8.83 -0.76
CA GLY A 188 22.56 -8.99 -0.94
C GLY A 188 23.42 -8.36 0.15
N GLY A 189 22.83 -7.78 1.21
CA GLY A 189 23.55 -7.18 2.33
C GLY A 189 23.82 -5.68 2.21
N ILE A 190 23.27 -5.00 1.20
CA ILE A 190 23.40 -3.56 1.00
C ILE A 190 22.13 -2.88 1.50
N HIS A 191 22.19 -2.31 2.71
CA HIS A 191 20.99 -1.87 3.44
C HIS A 191 20.70 -0.36 3.35
N ASN A 192 21.62 0.43 2.79
CA ASN A 192 21.51 1.89 2.63
C ASN A 192 20.91 2.33 1.27
N ALA A 193 20.19 1.43 0.58
CA ALA A 193 19.58 1.69 -0.72
C ALA A 193 18.14 2.24 -0.62
N VAL A 194 17.80 3.19 -1.49
CA VAL A 194 16.49 3.85 -1.63
C VAL A 194 16.09 4.00 -3.10
N ALA A 195 14.80 4.24 -3.37
CA ALA A 195 14.26 4.53 -4.71
C ALA A 195 13.16 5.60 -4.68
#